data_AF-A0A849TML2-F1
#
_entry.id   AF-A0A849TML2-F1
#
_cell.length_a   1.000
_cell.length_b   1.000
_cell.length_c   1.000
_cell.angle_alpha   90.00
_cell.angle_beta   90.00
_cell.angle_gamma   90.00
#
_symmetry.space_group_name_H-M   'P 1'
#
loop_
_entity.id
_entity.type
_entity.pdbx_description
1 polymer ?
#
loop_
_entity_poly.entity_id
_entity_poly.type
_entity_poly.pdbx_seq_one_letter_code
_entity_poly.pdbx_strand_id
1 'polypeptide(L)'
;MKRIALLGMPNTGKSTLFNRMTGGAARVGNWPGITVELLSGKILLGGDMVEIIDLPGIYDLHGFSDDEQVVRHFLHDNVPDLALVIL
;
A
#
# COMPACT_ATOMS: atom_id res chain seq x y z
N MET A 1 10.10 11.82 -2.38
CA MET A 1 10.16 10.52 -3.08
C MET A 1 8.73 10.18 -3.46
N LYS A 2 8.48 9.81 -4.71
CA LYS A 2 7.11 9.50 -5.15
C LYS A 2 6.61 8.24 -4.43
N ARG A 3 5.32 8.19 -4.11
CA ARG A 3 4.65 7.09 -3.41
C ARG A 3 3.55 6.48 -4.24
N ILE A 4 3.54 5.17 -4.31
CA ILE A 4 2.49 4.37 -4.94
C ILE A 4 1.83 3.51 -3.86
N ALA A 5 0.52 3.66 -3.68
CA ALA A 5 -0.27 2.78 -2.82
C ALA A 5 -0.87 1.64 -3.65
N LEU A 6 -0.66 0.40 -3.24
CA LEU A 6 -1.37 -0.77 -3.79
C LEU A 6 -2.67 -0.97 -3.03
N LEU A 7 -3.77 -0.96 -3.78
CA LEU A 7 -5.13 -1.19 -3.31
C LEU A 7 -5.76 -2.37 -4.06
N GLY A 8 -6.77 -2.99 -3.48
CA GLY A 8 -7.50 -4.08 -4.11
C GLY A 8 -8.26 -4.90 -3.08
N MET A 9 -9.15 -5.77 -3.55
CA MET A 9 -9.85 -6.69 -2.67
C MET A 9 -8.88 -7.71 -2.05
N PRO A 10 -9.25 -8.33 -0.92
CA PRO A 10 -8.54 -9.50 -0.42
C PRO A 10 -8.38 -10.57 -1.52
N ASN A 11 -7.22 -11.23 -1.54
CA ASN A 11 -6.91 -12.35 -2.44
C ASN A 11 -6.88 -12.03 -3.96
N THR A 12 -6.74 -10.76 -4.38
CA THR A 12 -6.57 -10.38 -5.80
C THR A 12 -5.12 -10.48 -6.32
N GLY A 13 -4.19 -10.97 -5.51
CA GLY A 13 -2.78 -11.10 -5.89
C GLY A 13 -1.93 -9.83 -5.66
N LYS A 14 -2.47 -8.85 -4.94
CA LYS A 14 -1.79 -7.60 -4.58
C LYS A 14 -0.41 -7.82 -3.93
N SER A 15 -0.31 -8.69 -2.93
CA SER A 15 0.98 -8.99 -2.27
C SER A 15 1.94 -9.78 -3.16
N THR A 16 1.44 -10.58 -4.10
CA THR A 16 2.27 -11.25 -5.12
C THR A 16 2.89 -10.22 -6.07
N LEU A 17 2.10 -9.25 -6.53
CA LEU A 17 2.61 -8.14 -7.36
C LEU A 17 3.62 -7.29 -6.58
N PHE A 18 3.30 -6.91 -5.35
CA PHE A 18 4.18 -6.15 -4.47
C PHE A 18 5.55 -6.84 -4.30
N ASN A 19 5.55 -8.13 -3.97
CA ASN A 19 6.80 -8.89 -3.80
C ASN A 19 7.60 -8.97 -5.10
N ARG A 20 6.93 -9.13 -6.25
CA ARG A 20 7.60 -9.14 -7.56
C ARG A 20 8.22 -7.79 -7.90
N MET A 21 7.54 -6.69 -7.60
CA MET A 21 8.04 -5.33 -7.87
C MET A 21 9.21 -4.97 -6.96
N THR A 22 9.15 -5.36 -5.69
CA THR A 22 10.17 -5.06 -4.67
C THR A 22 11.33 -6.06 -4.65
N GLY A 23 11.23 -7.17 -5.40
CA GLY A 23 12.21 -8.25 -5.34
C GLY A 23 12.26 -8.95 -3.97
N GLY A 24 11.16 -8.90 -3.21
CA GLY A 24 11.09 -9.41 -1.84
C GLY A 24 11.78 -8.52 -0.79
N ALA A 25 12.32 -7.35 -1.18
CA ALA A 25 12.99 -6.42 -0.27
C ALA A 25 12.00 -5.51 0.47
N ALA A 26 10.94 -6.10 1.02
CA ALA A 26 9.93 -5.40 1.80
C ALA A 26 10.46 -4.99 3.17
N ARG A 27 9.96 -3.89 3.70
CA ARG A 27 10.19 -3.41 5.07
C ARG A 27 8.87 -3.01 5.70
N VAL A 28 8.74 -3.28 6.99
CA VAL A 28 7.64 -2.73 7.80
C VAL A 28 7.84 -1.22 7.92
N GLY A 29 6.84 -0.45 7.51
CA GLY A 29 6.80 1.00 7.64
C GLY A 29 6.08 1.44 8.91
N ASN A 30 6.59 2.49 9.55
CA ASN A 30 5.91 3.14 10.67
C ASN A 30 5.08 4.31 10.15
N TRP A 31 3.76 4.22 10.31
CA TRP A 31 2.81 5.24 9.85
C TRP A 31 2.03 5.79 11.05
N PRO A 32 2.19 7.08 11.39
CA PRO A 32 1.49 7.66 12.54
C PRO A 32 -0.02 7.47 12.46
N GLY A 33 -0.62 7.02 13.57
CA GLY A 33 -2.06 6.77 13.65
C GLY A 33 -2.52 5.45 13.05
N ILE A 34 -1.62 4.67 12.43
CA ILE A 34 -1.92 3.33 11.92
C ILE A 34 -1.42 2.29 12.91
N THR A 35 -2.33 1.44 13.39
CA THR A 35 -2.06 0.40 14.40
C THR A 35 -1.55 -0.91 13.81
N VAL A 36 -1.65 -1.08 12.50
CA VAL A 36 -1.18 -2.28 11.79
C VAL A 36 0.10 -2.00 11.02
N GLU A 37 0.96 -3.01 10.94
CA GLU A 37 2.19 -2.93 10.16
C GLU A 37 1.88 -2.93 8.66
N LEU A 38 2.32 -1.87 7.97
CA LEU A 38 2.21 -1.79 6.52
C LEU A 38 3.55 -2.15 5.87
N LEU A 39 3.50 -2.95 4.81
CA LEU A 39 4.70 -3.27 4.04
C LEU A 39 4.98 -2.16 3.04
N SER A 40 6.25 -1.79 2.95
CA SER A 40 6.76 -0.83 1.98
C SER A 40 8.03 -1.35 1.31
N GLY A 41 8.26 -0.95 0.08
CA GLY A 41 9.48 -1.28 -0.66
C GLY A 41 9.90 -0.11 -1.53
N LYS A 42 11.20 -0.03 -1.81
CA LYS A 42 11.75 0.97 -2.72
C LYS A 42 12.10 0.30 -4.05
N ILE A 43 11.59 0.84 -5.14
CA ILE A 43 11.81 0.35 -6.49
C ILE A 43 12.41 1.44 -7.36
N LEU A 44 13.17 1.06 -8.39
CA LEU A 44 13.63 1.97 -9.42
C LEU A 44 12.62 1.94 -10.58
N LEU A 45 11.96 3.06 -10.85
CA LEU A 45 10.97 3.18 -11.91
C LEU A 45 11.33 4.36 -12.81
N GLY A 46 11.69 4.08 -14.07
CA GLY A 46 12.04 5.13 -15.03
C GLY A 46 13.25 5.98 -14.62
N GLY A 47 14.17 5.44 -13.81
CA GLY A 47 15.32 6.17 -13.26
C GLY A 47 15.05 6.88 -11.93
N ASP A 48 13.78 7.01 -11.51
CA ASP A 48 13.40 7.57 -10.22
C ASP A 48 13.28 6.46 -9.15
N MET A 49 13.75 6.74 -7.94
CA MET A 49 13.40 5.91 -6.78
C MET A 49 11.97 6.22 -6.34
N VAL A 50 11.15 5.18 -6.26
CA VAL A 50 9.74 5.23 -5.87
C VAL A 50 9.51 4.31 -4.68
N GLU A 51 8.69 4.75 -3.74
CA GLU A 51 8.22 3.93 -2.63
C GLU A 51 6.86 3.33 -2.97
N ILE A 52 6.76 2.01 -2.89
CA ILE A 52 5.51 1.26 -3.06
C ILE A 52 5.05 0.78 -1.68
N ILE A 53 3.78 0.96 -1.36
CA ILE A 53 3.17 0.57 -0.09
C ILE A 53 2.06 -0.44 -0.37
N ASP A 54 2.11 -1.61 0.27
CA ASP A 54 1.03 -2.60 0.24
C ASP A 54 0.03 -2.26 1.35
N LEU A 55 -1.20 -1.87 0.97
CA LEU A 55 -2.27 -1.59 1.92
C LEU A 55 -3.13 -2.84 2.16
N PRO A 56 -3.86 -2.95 3.28
CA PRO A 56 -4.80 -4.04 3.50
C PRO A 56 -5.80 -4.19 2.36
N GLY A 57 -6.22 -5.44 2.11
CA GLY A 57 -7.24 -5.71 1.11
C GLY A 57 -8.61 -5.30 1.62
N ILE A 58 -9.34 -4.48 0.86
CA ILE A 58 -10.65 -3.95 1.28
C ILE A 58 -11.68 -4.11 0.16
N TYR A 59 -12.96 -4.24 0.54
CA TYR A 59 -14.07 -4.32 -0.43
C TYR A 59 -14.65 -2.96 -0.75
N ASP A 60 -14.69 -2.05 0.23
CA ASP A 60 -15.14 -0.68 0.04
C ASP A 60 -14.39 0.31 0.95
N LEU A 61 -14.59 1.61 0.75
CA LEU A 61 -13.99 2.68 1.56
C LEU A 61 -14.97 3.28 2.59
N HIS A 62 -16.17 2.72 2.74
CA HIS A 62 -17.23 3.27 3.58
C HIS A 62 -17.57 2.39 4.78
N GLY A 63 -17.06 1.16 4.82
CA GLY A 63 -17.29 0.18 5.86
C GLY A 63 -16.63 0.55 7.18
N PHE A 64 -16.68 -0.40 8.12
CA PHE A 64 -16.26 -0.21 9.50
C PHE A 64 -15.20 -1.23 9.94
N SER A 65 -14.68 -2.06 9.04
CA SER A 65 -13.62 -3.00 9.40
C SER A 65 -12.32 -2.27 9.74
N ASP A 66 -11.47 -2.90 10.53
CA ASP A 66 -10.18 -2.33 10.92
C ASP A 66 -9.29 -2.08 9.69
N ASP A 67 -9.29 -2.99 8.72
CA ASP A 67 -8.56 -2.83 7.45
C ASP A 67 -9.04 -1.61 6.66
N GLU A 68 -10.35 -1.38 6.56
CA GLU A 68 -10.92 -0.21 5.90
C GLU A 68 -10.61 1.09 6.64
N GLN A 69 -10.58 1.06 7.98
CA GLN A 69 -10.14 2.19 8.79
C GLN A 69 -8.66 2.51 8.54
N VAL A 70 -7.79 1.50 8.51
CA VAL A 70 -6.36 1.64 8.20
C VAL A 70 -6.16 2.25 6.81
N VAL A 71 -6.84 1.72 5.79
CA VAL A 71 -6.71 2.24 4.43
C VAL A 71 -7.16 3.69 4.34
N ARG A 72 -8.30 4.04 4.94
CA ARG A 72 -8.77 5.43 4.98
C ARG A 72 -7.80 6.36 5.70
N HIS A 73 -7.34 5.95 6.89
CA HIS A 73 -6.38 6.72 7.69
C HIS A 73 -5.10 6.96 6.90
N PHE A 74 -4.58 5.91 6.25
CA PHE A 74 -3.40 6.03 5.38
C PHE A 74 -3.64 7.01 4.25
N LEU A 75 -4.71 6.86 3.47
CA LEU A 75 -4.96 7.69 2.30
C LEU A 75 -5.23 9.15 2.66
N HIS A 76 -5.81 9.40 3.84
CA HIS A 76 -6.04 10.75 4.35
C HIS A 76 -4.74 11.44 4.77
N ASP A 77 -3.92 10.78 5.59
CA ASP A 77 -2.71 11.39 6.17
C ASP A 77 -1.47 11.28 5.26
N ASN A 78 -1.49 10.35 4.31
CA ASN A 78 -0.35 10.00 3.45
C ASN A 78 -0.78 9.92 1.99
N VAL A 79 -1.28 11.04 1.46
CA VAL A 79 -1.76 11.16 0.07
C VAL A 79 -0.69 10.63 -0.91
N PRO A 80 -0.95 9.49 -1.60
CA PRO A 80 0.01 8.92 -2.53
C PRO A 80 0.00 9.70 -3.86
N ASP A 81 1.13 9.69 -4.57
CA ASP A 81 1.20 10.25 -5.93
C ASP A 81 0.41 9.39 -6.94
N LEU A 82 0.25 8.09 -6.66
CA LEU A 82 -0.53 7.15 -7.46
C LEU A 82 -1.15 6.07 -6.59
N ALA A 83 -2.42 5.74 -6.85
CA ALA A 83 -3.07 4.54 -6.34
C ALA A 83 -3.15 3.50 -7.46
N LEU A 84 -2.55 2.33 -7.25
CA LEU A 84 -2.64 1.19 -8.16
C LEU A 84 -3.69 0.21 -7.61
N VAL A 85 -4.84 0.13 -8.29
CA VAL A 85 -5.95 -0.74 -7.89
C VAL A 85 -5.86 -2.07 -8.64
N ILE A 86 -5.78 -3.16 -7.89
CA ILE A 86 -5.73 -4.54 -8.39
C ILE A 86 -7.14 -5.14 -8.30
N LEU A 87 -7.67 -5.55 -9.46
CA LEU A 87 -9.00 -6.12 -9.63
C LEU A 87 -8.97 -7.65 -9.62
#